data_AF-A0A0Q5U3W1-F1
#
_entry.id   AF-A0A0Q5U3W1-F1
#
_cell.length_a   1.000
_cell.length_b   1.000
_cell.length_c   1.000
_cell.angle_alpha   90.00
_cell.angle_beta   90.00
_cell.angle_gamma   90.00
#
_symmetry.space_group_name_H-M   'P 1'
#
loop_
_entity.id
_entity.type
_entity.pdbx_description
1 polymer ?
#
loop_
_entity_poly.entity_id
_entity_poly.type
_entity_poly.pdbx_seq_one_letter_code
_entity_poly.pdbx_strand_id
1 'polypeptide(L)'
;MKYLILTIVTVIVCLVFFFGEKRKYYYNDDKSVCVTVWKKIGGECLIIPYKYTSLFSPKSNYISTTTRNGISLMWHKRKTDSIIILNNYGSRLDFAFDSTAIKYYNSNQRSQFYKKYYNNEMLRSGFICFTVDIKENLAYFR
;
A
#
# COMPACT_ATOMS: atom_id res chain seq x y z
N MET A 1 40.67 -12.32 16.39
CA MET A 1 39.78 -11.29 17.00
C MET A 1 39.19 -10.31 16.00
N LYS A 2 39.97 -9.65 15.13
CA LYS A 2 39.45 -8.68 14.14
C LYS A 2 38.32 -9.24 13.25
N TYR A 3 38.49 -10.44 12.71
CA TYR A 3 37.47 -11.10 11.88
C TYR A 3 36.21 -11.51 12.66
N LEU A 4 36.34 -11.89 13.93
CA LEU A 4 35.21 -12.21 14.80
C LEU A 4 34.33 -10.98 15.03
N ILE A 5 34.96 -9.83 15.34
CA ILE A 5 34.26 -8.56 15.53
C ILE A 5 33.55 -8.14 14.23
N LEU A 6 34.23 -8.24 13.09
CA LEU A 6 33.64 -7.93 11.78
C LEU A 6 32.41 -8.80 11.47
N THR A 7 32.49 -10.10 11.74
CA THR A 7 31.36 -11.02 11.56
C THR A 7 30.18 -10.64 12.46
N ILE A 8 30.42 -10.36 13.74
CA ILE A 8 29.38 -9.97 14.69
C ILE A 8 28.69 -8.67 14.24
N VAL A 9 29.47 -7.65 13.85
CA VAL A 9 28.93 -6.39 13.33
C VAL A 9 28.08 -6.63 12.08
N THR A 10 28.54 -7.49 11.17
CA THR A 10 27.81 -7.80 9.94
C THR A 10 26.47 -8.49 10.24
N VAL A 11 26.46 -9.45 11.17
CA VAL A 11 25.24 -10.12 11.62
C VAL A 11 24.28 -9.14 12.26
N ILE A 12 24.74 -8.24 13.13
CA ILE A 12 23.90 -7.21 13.75
C ILE A 12 23.28 -6.29 12.70
N VAL A 13 24.06 -5.82 11.72
CA VAL A 13 23.55 -4.99 10.63
C VAL A 13 22.45 -5.73 9.85
N CYS A 14 22.70 -6.98 9.46
CA CYS A 14 21.70 -7.80 8.79
C CYS A 14 20.42 -7.98 9.61
N LEU A 15 20.54 -8.20 10.92
CA LEU A 15 19.37 -8.33 11.82
C LEU A 15 18.59 -7.02 11.91
N VAL A 16 19.26 -5.86 12.05
CA VAL A 16 18.59 -4.55 12.09
C VAL A 16 17.82 -4.29 10.80
N PHE A 17 18.41 -4.58 9.64
CA PHE A 17 17.72 -4.46 8.36
C PHE A 17 16.51 -5.41 8.26
N PHE A 18 16.63 -6.64 8.76
CA PHE A 18 15.57 -7.63 8.68
C PHE A 18 14.40 -7.33 9.63
N PHE A 19 14.68 -6.88 10.85
CA PHE A 19 13.66 -6.63 11.88
C PHE A 19 13.07 -5.22 11.87
N GLY A 20 13.71 -4.25 11.21
CA GLY A 20 13.21 -2.88 11.16
C GLY A 20 12.05 -2.66 10.20
N GLU A 21 11.67 -3.66 9.42
CA GLU A 21 10.54 -3.58 8.49
C GLU A 21 9.28 -4.24 9.06
N LYS A 22 8.12 -3.60 8.87
CA LYS A 22 6.83 -4.09 9.36
C LYS A 22 5.86 -4.31 8.21
N ARG A 23 5.41 -5.55 8.03
CA ARG A 23 4.42 -5.94 7.02
C ARG A 23 3.10 -6.33 7.67
N LYS A 24 2.00 -5.83 7.12
CA LYS A 24 0.63 -6.20 7.51
C LYS A 24 -0.17 -6.60 6.27
N TYR A 25 -1.08 -7.55 6.47
CA TYR A 25 -2.02 -8.02 5.46
C TYR A 25 -3.42 -7.63 5.90
N TYR A 26 -4.15 -6.99 5.01
CA TYR A 26 -5.53 -6.59 5.23
C TYR A 26 -6.42 -7.35 4.27
N TYR A 27 -7.40 -8.05 4.82
CA TYR A 27 -8.39 -8.79 4.03
C TYR A 27 -9.73 -8.07 4.10
N ASN A 28 -10.51 -8.16 3.03
CA ASN A 28 -11.92 -7.81 3.10
C ASN A 28 -12.71 -8.91 3.83
N ASP A 29 -14.00 -8.66 4.09
CA ASP A 29 -14.82 -9.51 4.96
C ASP A 29 -14.90 -10.98 4.52
N ASP A 30 -15.00 -11.24 3.21
CA ASP A 30 -15.04 -12.59 2.63
C ASP A 30 -13.64 -13.18 2.36
N LYS A 31 -12.56 -12.46 2.70
CA LYS A 31 -11.15 -12.80 2.46
C LYS A 31 -10.78 -13.07 0.99
N SER A 32 -11.62 -12.67 0.04
CA SER A 32 -11.33 -12.83 -1.40
C SER A 32 -10.26 -11.86 -1.89
N VAL A 33 -10.08 -10.72 -1.21
CA VAL A 33 -9.06 -9.73 -1.55
C VAL A 33 -8.16 -9.46 -0.36
N CYS A 34 -6.87 -9.26 -0.66
CA CYS A 34 -5.85 -8.92 0.31
C CYS A 34 -5.03 -7.72 -0.18
N VAL A 35 -4.72 -6.78 0.69
CA VAL A 35 -3.75 -5.71 0.44
C VAL A 35 -2.62 -5.83 1.44
N THR A 36 -1.40 -5.80 0.94
CA THR A 36 -0.20 -5.79 1.79
C THR A 36 0.27 -4.35 1.98
N VAL A 37 0.45 -3.95 3.23
CA VAL A 37 1.08 -2.68 3.60
C VAL A 37 2.41 -2.98 4.27
N TRP A 38 3.50 -2.50 3.68
CA TRP A 38 4.86 -2.76 4.12
C TRP A 38 5.56 -1.45 4.46
N LYS A 39 5.69 -1.16 5.76
CA LYS A 39 6.42 0.00 6.27
C LYS A 39 7.90 -0.37 6.38
N LYS A 40 8.76 0.41 5.74
CA LYS A 40 10.21 0.22 5.71
C LYS A 40 10.90 1.22 6.64
N ILE A 41 12.14 0.90 6.99
CA ILE A 41 13.03 1.82 7.69
C ILE A 41 13.23 3.07 6.82
N GLY A 42 13.28 4.26 7.43
CA GLY A 42 13.47 5.53 6.70
C GLY A 42 12.17 6.22 6.27
N GLY A 43 11.00 5.69 6.63
CA GLY A 43 9.72 6.37 6.41
C GLY A 43 9.08 6.12 5.05
N GLU A 44 9.63 5.18 4.27
CA GLU A 44 8.99 4.63 3.07
C GLU A 44 7.91 3.60 3.45
N CYS A 45 6.83 3.55 2.68
CA CYS A 45 5.79 2.56 2.79
C CYS A 45 5.38 2.07 1.41
N LEU A 46 5.38 0.75 1.22
CA LEU A 46 4.88 0.11 0.01
C LEU A 46 3.45 -0.39 0.24
N ILE A 47 2.57 -0.14 -0.71
CA ILE A 47 1.22 -0.71 -0.76
C ILE A 47 1.12 -1.60 -1.99
N ILE A 48 0.78 -2.87 -1.76
CA ILE A 48 0.77 -3.92 -2.78
C ILE A 48 -0.66 -4.49 -2.84
N PRO A 49 -1.36 -4.43 -3.99
CA PRO A 49 -2.79 -4.75 -4.11
C PRO A 49 -3.06 -6.27 -4.14
N TYR A 50 -2.27 -7.05 -3.41
CA TYR A 50 -2.39 -8.50 -3.22
C TYR A 50 -1.54 -8.91 -2.01
N LYS A 51 -1.65 -10.19 -1.61
CA LYS A 51 -0.81 -10.77 -0.56
C LYS A 51 0.63 -10.92 -1.07
N TYR A 52 1.59 -10.25 -0.44
CA TYR A 52 3.01 -10.30 -0.82
C TYR A 52 3.88 -10.90 0.29
N THR A 53 4.41 -12.09 0.04
CA THR A 53 5.13 -12.88 1.06
C THR A 53 6.64 -12.91 0.89
N SER A 54 7.19 -12.46 -0.25
CA SER A 54 8.64 -12.46 -0.48
C SER A 54 9.39 -11.64 0.59
N LEU A 55 10.63 -12.03 0.87
CA LEU A 55 11.51 -11.32 1.81
C LEU A 55 12.03 -10.01 1.22
N PHE A 56 12.19 -9.95 -0.10
CA PHE A 56 12.74 -8.78 -0.80
C PHE A 56 11.64 -7.83 -1.25
N SER A 57 11.96 -6.54 -1.40
CA SER A 57 11.02 -5.56 -1.93
C SER A 57 10.53 -5.97 -3.33
N PRO A 58 9.23 -5.75 -3.66
CA PRO A 58 8.73 -6.00 -5.00
C PRO A 58 9.46 -5.12 -6.02
N LYS A 59 9.68 -5.68 -7.22
CA LYS A 59 10.21 -4.92 -8.36
C LYS A 59 9.10 -4.23 -9.16
N SER A 60 7.88 -4.77 -9.10
CA SER A 60 6.71 -4.23 -9.77
C SER A 60 5.41 -4.57 -9.01
N ASN A 61 4.31 -4.01 -9.50
CA ASN A 61 2.95 -4.06 -8.99
C ASN A 61 2.81 -3.54 -7.55
N TYR A 62 3.41 -2.38 -7.27
CA TYR A 62 3.31 -1.71 -5.98
C TYR A 62 3.19 -0.20 -6.12
N ILE A 63 2.80 0.41 -5.01
CA ILE A 63 2.72 1.85 -4.80
C ILE A 63 3.71 2.19 -3.69
N SER A 64 4.67 3.07 -3.95
CA SER A 64 5.54 3.62 -2.90
C SER A 64 5.02 4.99 -2.45
N THR A 65 5.02 5.20 -1.14
CA THR A 65 4.66 6.46 -0.52
C THR A 65 5.39 6.63 0.81
N THR A 66 5.07 7.70 1.55
CA THR A 66 5.63 7.93 2.88
C THR A 66 4.71 7.39 3.98
N THR A 67 5.27 7.11 5.16
CA THR A 67 4.51 6.67 6.33
C THR A 67 3.54 7.72 6.89
N ARG A 68 3.57 8.94 6.37
CA ARG A 68 2.67 10.05 6.75
C ARG A 68 1.48 10.21 5.80
N ASN A 69 1.34 9.35 4.80
CA ASN A 69 0.28 9.46 3.81
C ASN A 69 -0.95 8.60 4.14
N GLY A 70 -2.07 8.93 3.49
CA GLY A 70 -3.27 8.11 3.43
C GLY A 70 -3.63 7.84 1.97
N ILE A 71 -4.01 6.61 1.64
CA ILE A 71 -4.32 6.19 0.27
C ILE A 71 -5.59 5.36 0.26
N SER A 72 -6.45 5.61 -0.72
CA SER A 72 -7.59 4.73 -1.02
C SER A 72 -7.35 4.06 -2.37
N LEU A 73 -7.34 2.72 -2.35
CA LEU A 73 -7.25 1.84 -3.49
C LEU A 73 -8.64 1.31 -3.80
N MET A 74 -9.01 1.27 -5.07
CA MET A 74 -10.32 0.81 -5.48
C MET A 74 -10.22 0.09 -6.81
N TRP A 75 -10.99 -0.98 -6.96
CA TRP A 75 -11.08 -1.75 -8.19
C TRP A 75 -12.51 -2.22 -8.39
N HIS A 76 -12.83 -2.58 -9.62
CA HIS A 76 -14.15 -3.09 -9.97
C HIS A 76 -14.18 -4.61 -9.72
N LYS A 77 -15.24 -5.12 -9.08
CA LYS A 77 -15.38 -6.54 -8.70
C LYS A 77 -15.25 -7.50 -9.89
N ARG A 78 -15.64 -7.05 -11.10
CA ARG A 78 -15.62 -7.86 -12.33
C ARG A 78 -14.50 -7.50 -13.31
N LYS A 79 -13.72 -6.44 -13.04
CA LYS A 79 -12.71 -5.93 -13.97
C LYS A 79 -11.42 -5.66 -13.18
N THR A 80 -10.46 -6.58 -13.31
CA THR A 80 -9.25 -6.68 -12.48
C THR A 80 -8.01 -6.06 -13.11
N ASP A 81 -8.09 -5.60 -14.36
CA ASP A 81 -7.02 -4.99 -15.14
C ASP A 81 -6.76 -3.50 -14.81
N SER A 82 -7.53 -2.93 -13.87
CA SER A 82 -7.44 -1.52 -13.53
C SER A 82 -7.61 -1.25 -12.05
N ILE A 83 -6.81 -0.31 -11.55
CA ILE A 83 -6.85 0.16 -10.17
C ILE A 83 -7.07 1.68 -10.18
N ILE A 84 -7.94 2.12 -9.30
CA ILE A 84 -8.25 3.52 -9.05
C ILE A 84 -7.62 3.90 -7.72
N ILE A 85 -6.85 4.98 -7.71
CA ILE A 85 -6.07 5.42 -6.55
C ILE A 85 -6.48 6.85 -6.21
N LEU A 86 -6.80 7.09 -4.93
CA LEU A 86 -6.94 8.43 -4.36
C LEU A 86 -5.83 8.66 -3.34
N ASN A 87 -5.06 9.72 -3.54
CA ASN A 87 -4.09 10.21 -2.57
C ASN A 87 -4.77 11.12 -1.55
N ASN A 88 -5.04 10.61 -0.35
CA ASN A 88 -5.86 11.33 0.63
C ASN A 88 -5.18 12.56 1.20
N TYR A 89 -3.84 12.55 1.35
CA TYR A 89 -3.08 13.66 1.96
C TYR A 89 -2.11 14.36 1.00
N GLY A 90 -2.07 13.95 -0.27
CA GLY A 90 -1.26 14.63 -1.29
C GLY A 90 0.25 14.44 -1.15
N SER A 91 0.70 13.54 -0.27
CA SER A 91 2.13 13.23 -0.16
C SER A 91 2.64 12.51 -1.41
N ARG A 92 3.97 12.45 -1.58
CA ARG A 92 4.62 11.77 -2.69
C ARG A 92 4.11 10.33 -2.86
N LEU A 93 3.86 9.98 -4.12
CA LEU A 93 3.33 8.69 -4.56
C LEU A 93 4.06 8.29 -5.84
N ASP A 94 4.70 7.14 -5.82
CA ASP A 94 5.36 6.54 -6.98
C ASP A 94 4.68 5.21 -7.32
N PHE A 95 4.50 4.92 -8.61
CA PHE A 95 3.83 3.72 -9.09
C PHE A 95 4.81 2.86 -9.88
N ALA A 96 4.89 1.58 -9.55
CA ALA A 96 5.61 0.60 -10.35
C ALA A 96 4.62 -0.50 -10.73
N PHE A 97 3.97 -0.38 -11.89
CA PHE A 97 3.04 -1.39 -12.41
C PHE A 97 3.41 -1.72 -13.85
N ASP A 98 3.40 -3.01 -14.19
CA ASP A 98 3.86 -3.45 -15.51
C ASP A 98 2.75 -3.33 -16.57
N SER A 99 1.53 -3.76 -16.24
CA SER A 99 0.41 -3.84 -17.18
C SER A 99 -0.93 -3.36 -16.62
N THR A 100 -0.97 -2.93 -15.35
CA THR A 100 -2.21 -2.49 -14.69
C THR A 100 -2.53 -1.05 -15.09
N ALA A 101 -3.73 -0.81 -15.60
CA ALA A 101 -4.18 0.54 -15.89
C ALA A 101 -4.47 1.30 -14.58
N ILE A 102 -3.78 2.41 -14.35
CA ILE A 102 -3.94 3.22 -13.14
C ILE A 102 -4.78 4.44 -13.45
N LYS A 103 -5.84 4.64 -12.67
CA LYS A 103 -6.55 5.91 -12.61
C LYS A 103 -6.28 6.62 -11.30
N TYR A 104 -5.48 7.68 -11.37
CA TYR A 104 -5.05 8.44 -10.21
C TYR A 104 -5.89 9.70 -9.98
N TYR A 105 -6.22 9.96 -8.71
CA TYR A 105 -6.82 11.20 -8.22
C TYR A 105 -5.93 11.74 -7.09
N ASN A 106 -5.55 13.02 -7.20
CA ASN A 106 -4.85 13.71 -6.12
C ASN A 106 -5.83 14.19 -5.04
N SER A 107 -5.31 14.61 -3.89
CA SER A 107 -6.07 15.11 -2.73
C SER A 107 -7.04 16.24 -3.08
N ASN A 108 -6.65 17.17 -3.95
CA ASN A 108 -7.51 18.25 -4.44
C ASN A 108 -8.67 17.78 -5.34
N GLN A 109 -8.58 16.56 -5.91
CA GLN A 109 -9.63 15.93 -6.72
C GLN A 109 -10.52 15.01 -5.90
N ARG A 110 -10.37 14.98 -4.57
CA ARG A 110 -11.16 14.15 -3.64
C ARG A 110 -12.66 14.28 -3.89
N SER A 111 -13.18 15.50 -4.01
CA SER A 111 -14.62 15.71 -4.27
C SER A 111 -15.09 15.09 -5.59
N GLN A 112 -14.26 15.12 -6.64
CA GLN A 112 -14.58 14.49 -7.93
C GLN A 112 -14.59 12.97 -7.81
N PHE A 113 -13.63 12.40 -7.05
CA PHE A 113 -13.59 10.98 -6.75
C PHE A 113 -14.85 10.52 -6.02
N TYR A 114 -15.24 11.20 -4.93
CA TYR A 114 -16.43 10.83 -4.17
C TYR A 114 -17.71 10.99 -4.99
N LYS A 115 -17.88 12.11 -5.72
CA LYS A 115 -19.04 12.30 -6.62
C LYS A 115 -19.18 11.18 -7.65
N LYS A 116 -18.05 10.64 -8.12
CA LYS A 116 -18.03 9.61 -9.17
C LYS A 116 -18.24 8.18 -8.65
N TYR A 117 -17.69 7.84 -7.49
CA TYR A 117 -17.65 6.46 -7.01
C TYR A 117 -18.49 6.19 -5.76
N TYR A 118 -19.05 7.23 -5.16
CA TYR A 118 -19.94 7.12 -4.01
C TYR A 118 -21.33 7.67 -4.34
N ASN A 119 -22.34 7.20 -3.62
CA ASN A 119 -23.70 7.71 -3.61
C ASN A 119 -24.14 7.86 -2.15
N ASN A 120 -24.41 9.08 -1.70
CA ASN A 120 -24.74 9.38 -0.29
C ASN A 120 -23.78 8.69 0.70
N GLU A 121 -22.48 8.90 0.51
CA GLU A 121 -21.38 8.31 1.32
C GLU A 121 -21.20 6.78 1.23
N MET A 122 -22.10 6.08 0.55
CA MET A 122 -21.94 4.65 0.27
C MET A 122 -21.14 4.43 -1.01
N LEU A 123 -20.23 3.46 -0.99
CA LEU A 123 -19.50 3.05 -2.19
C LEU A 123 -20.49 2.50 -3.23
N ARG A 124 -20.39 2.93 -4.48
CA ARG A 124 -21.26 2.42 -5.56
C ARG A 124 -21.10 0.91 -5.69
N SER A 125 -22.21 0.22 -5.96
CA SER A 125 -22.22 -1.22 -6.18
C SER A 125 -21.28 -1.61 -7.31
N GLY A 126 -20.58 -2.73 -7.13
CA GLY A 126 -19.60 -3.23 -8.11
C GLY A 126 -18.16 -2.77 -7.86
N PHE A 127 -17.89 -1.90 -6.88
CA PHE A 127 -16.54 -1.56 -6.46
C PHE A 127 -16.19 -2.20 -5.10
N ILE A 128 -14.89 -2.39 -4.86
CA ILE A 128 -14.32 -2.64 -3.54
C ILE A 128 -13.32 -1.53 -3.30
N CYS A 129 -13.31 -0.94 -2.10
CA CYS A 129 -12.36 0.10 -1.76
C CYS A 129 -11.58 -0.26 -0.49
N PHE A 130 -10.26 -0.36 -0.60
CA PHE A 130 -9.36 -0.42 0.54
C PHE A 130 -8.85 0.98 0.85
N THR A 131 -8.98 1.44 2.10
CA THR A 131 -8.40 2.70 2.55
C THR A 131 -7.41 2.43 3.67
N VAL A 132 -6.23 3.03 3.57
CA VAL A 132 -5.20 3.03 4.61
C VAL A 132 -4.78 4.45 4.94
N ASP A 133 -4.80 4.78 6.22
CA ASP A 133 -4.04 5.87 6.81
C ASP A 133 -2.80 5.28 7.47
N ILE A 134 -1.65 5.50 6.83
CA ILE A 134 -0.39 4.87 7.24
C ILE A 134 0.11 5.50 8.54
N LYS A 135 -0.18 6.79 8.75
CA LYS A 135 0.24 7.57 9.90
C LYS A 135 -0.49 7.11 11.15
N GLU A 136 -1.82 7.05 11.07
CA GLU A 136 -2.69 6.66 12.18
C GLU A 136 -2.81 5.13 12.32
N ASN A 137 -2.11 4.36 11.46
CA ASN A 137 -2.10 2.90 11.44
C ASN A 137 -3.49 2.27 11.28
N LEU A 138 -4.39 2.99 10.62
CA LEU A 138 -5.77 2.61 10.36
C LEU A 138 -5.88 2.10 8.93
N ALA A 139 -6.46 0.91 8.74
CA ALA A 139 -6.83 0.45 7.41
C ALA A 139 -8.07 -0.42 7.43
N TYR A 140 -8.89 -0.32 6.40
CA TYR A 140 -10.17 -1.03 6.31
C TYR A 140 -10.63 -1.13 4.85
N PHE A 141 -11.54 -2.07 4.61
CA PHE A 141 -12.28 -2.17 3.35
C PHE A 141 -13.67 -1.51 3.49
N ARG A 142 -14.19 -1.02 2.36
CA ARG A 142 -15.56 -0.54 2.15
C ARG A 142 -16.16 -1.23 0.92
#